data_AF-A0A401HBC7-F1
#
_entry.id   AF-A0A401HBC7-F1
#
_cell.length_a   1.000
_cell.length_b   1.000
_cell.length_c   1.000
_cell.angle_alpha   90.00
_cell.angle_beta   90.00
_cell.angle_gamma   90.00
#
_symmetry.space_group_name_H-M   'P 1'
#
loop_
_entity.id
_entity.type
_entity.pdbx_description
1 polymer ?
#
loop_
_entity_poly.entity_id
_entity_poly.type
_entity_poly.pdbx_seq_one_letter_code
_entity_poly.pdbx_strand_id
1 'polypeptide(L)' 'VLVGADLMGLAGRILGPALGPRGKAPVPVPPNASIKDLIERYKAAVWVRIRNQPQVMARIGTEDMSP' A
#
# COMPACT_ATOMS: atom_id res chain seq x y z
N VAL A 1 -0.39 3.33 2.17
CA VAL A 1 -0.72 4.69 2.70
C VAL A 1 0.26 5.64 2.07
N LEU A 2 -0.24 6.67 1.38
CA LEU A 2 0.60 7.65 0.70
C LEU A 2 0.81 8.83 1.65
N VAL A 3 2.06 9.22 1.85
CA VAL A 3 2.44 10.32 2.74
C VAL A 3 3.40 11.22 1.97
N GLY A 4 3.26 12.55 2.10
CA GLY A 4 4.24 13.48 1.58
C GLY A 4 5.62 13.22 2.21
N ALA A 5 6.69 13.38 1.41
CA ALA A 5 8.05 13.11 1.86
C ALA A 5 8.41 13.84 3.17
N ASP A 6 7.94 15.08 3.33
CA ASP A 6 8.23 15.93 4.49
C ASP A 6 7.62 15.42 5.81
N LEU A 7 6.51 14.68 5.72
CA LEU A 7 5.75 14.19 6.88
C LEU A 7 6.10 12.76 7.27
N MET A 8 7.06 12.11 6.58
CA MET A 8 7.33 10.69 6.76
C MET A 8 7.84 10.35 8.17
N GLY A 9 8.59 11.25 8.81
CA GLY A 9 9.07 11.05 10.19
C GLY A 9 7.93 10.95 11.22
N LEU A 10 6.93 11.84 11.10
CA LEU A 10 5.74 11.82 11.97
C LEU A 10 4.81 10.65 11.62
N ALA A 11 4.61 10.41 10.32
CA ALA A 11 3.77 9.33 9.85
C ALA A 11 4.31 7.95 10.25
N GLY A 12 5.63 7.74 10.20
CA GLY A 12 6.27 6.52 10.68
C GLY A 12 6.02 6.28 12.17
N ARG A 13 6.14 7.33 13.00
CA ARG A 13 5.91 7.23 14.45
C ARG A 13 4.45 6.92 14.79
N ILE A 14 3.51 7.61 14.15
CA ILE A 14 2.08 7.52 14.47
C ILE A 14 1.44 6.29 13.83
N LEU A 15 1.73 6.03 12.55
CA LEU A 15 1.11 4.95 11.78
C LEU A 15 1.88 3.63 11.88
N GLY A 16 3.13 3.64 12.34
CA GLY A 16 3.95 2.43 12.52
C GLY A 16 3.25 1.34 13.34
N PRO A 17 2.75 1.63 14.55
CA PRO A 17 2.05 0.64 15.38
C PRO A 17 0.80 0.05 14.71
N ALA A 18 0.08 0.84 13.91
CA ALA A 18 -1.14 0.39 13.23
C ALA A 18 -0.87 -0.38 11.93
N LEU A 19 0.17 0.00 11.19
CA LEU A 19 0.51 -0.57 9.88
C LEU A 19 1.45 -1.79 9.97
N GLY A 20 2.27 -1.88 11.02
CA GLY A 20 3.21 -2.98 11.26
C GLY A 20 2.55 -4.36 11.33
N PRO A 21 1.55 -4.59 12.20
CA PRO A 21 0.83 -5.87 12.27
C PRO A 21 0.13 -6.24 10.96
N ARG A 22 -0.33 -5.23 10.21
CA ARG A 22 -0.97 -5.38 8.89
C ARG A 22 0.03 -5.61 7.76
N GLY A 23 1.33 -5.58 8.04
CA GLY A 23 2.39 -5.77 7.05
C GLY A 23 2.45 -4.69 5.97
N LYS A 24 1.79 -3.54 6.18
CA LYS A 24 1.76 -2.42 5.24
C LYS A 24 2.82 -1.40 5.65
N ALA A 25 3.50 -0.79 4.69
CA ALA A 25 4.42 0.33 4.94
C ALA A 25 3.82 1.64 4.41
N PRO A 26 4.10 2.79 5.06
CA PRO A 26 3.86 4.08 4.44
C PRO A 26 4.82 4.27 3.26
N VAL A 27 4.31 4.74 2.12
CA VAL A 27 5.10 4.98 0.91
C VAL A 27 5.21 6.50 0.71
N PRO A 28 6.43 7.05 0.54
CA PRO A 28 6.61 8.48 0.30
C PRO A 28 6.14 8.83 -1.11
N VAL A 29 5.33 9.88 -1.21
CA VAL A 29 5.00 10.51 -2.49
C VAL A 29 6.08 11.55 -2.80
N PRO A 30 6.77 11.43 -3.96
CA PRO A 30 7.70 12.46 -4.40
C PRO A 30 6.97 13.79 -4.65
N PRO A 31 7.57 14.95 -4.32
CA PRO A 31 6.91 16.25 -4.44
C PRO A 31 6.54 16.62 -5.89
N ASN A 32 7.26 16.07 -6.88
CA ASN A 32 7.05 16.37 -8.30
C ASN A 32 6.15 15.34 -9.03
N ALA A 33 5.64 14.31 -8.34
CA ALA A 33 4.84 13.26 -8.95
C ALA A 33 3.34 13.64 -8.99
N SER A 34 2.64 13.25 -10.06
CA SER A 34 1.18 13.39 -10.16
C SER A 34 0.48 12.49 -9.14
N ILE A 35 -0.08 13.10 -8.10
CA ILE A 35 -0.79 12.39 -7.02
C ILE A 35 -1.95 11.55 -7.58
N LYS A 36 -2.65 12.08 -8.59
CA LYS A 36 -3.81 11.44 -9.22
C LYS A 36 -3.44 10.08 -9.83
N ASP A 37 -2.35 10.02 -10.58
CA ASP A 37 -1.94 8.78 -11.25
C ASP A 37 -1.44 7.74 -10.23
N LEU A 38 -0.78 8.19 -9.17
CA LEU A 38 -0.36 7.32 -8.08
C LEU A 38 -1.57 6.69 -7.38
N ILE A 39 -2.61 7.48 -7.09
CA ILE A 39 -3.84 6.99 -6.46
C ILE A 39 -4.52 5.94 -7.33
N GLU A 40 -4.70 6.20 -8.62
CA GLU A 40 -5.34 5.24 -9.53
C GLU A 40 -4.55 3.93 -9.63
N ARG A 41 -3.21 3.99 -9.67
CA ARG A 41 -2.36 2.78 -9.63
C ARG A 41 -2.54 2.00 -8.33
N TYR A 42 -2.52 2.68 -7.18
CA TYR A 42 -2.64 2.00 -5.88
C TYR A 42 -4.06 1.50 -5.59
N LYS A 43 -5.09 2.01 -6.25
CA LYS A 43 -6.46 1.46 -6.19
C LYS A 43 -6.58 0.11 -6.92
N ALA A 44 -5.92 -0.02 -8.07
CA ALA A 44 -5.92 -1.26 -8.85
C ALA A 44 -4.94 -2.31 -8.32
N ALA A 45 -3.93 -1.91 -7.55
CA ALA A 45 -2.90 -2.80 -7.04
C ALA A 45 -3.31 -3.50 -5.73
N VAL A 46 -3.00 -4.80 -5.62
CA VAL A 46 -3.11 -5.57 -4.38
C VAL A 46 -1.71 -5.88 -3.84
N TRP A 47 -1.52 -5.69 -2.53
CA TRP A 47 -0.25 -5.96 -1.86
C TRP A 47 -0.14 -7.44 -1.51
N VAL A 48 0.97 -8.06 -1.94
CA VAL A 48 1.25 -9.48 -1.73
C VAL A 48 2.53 -9.63 -0.91
N ARG A 49 2.48 -10.39 0.19
CA ARG A 49 3.65 -10.61 1.06
C ARG A 49 3.72 -12.06 1.51
N ILE A 50 4.91 -12.64 1.40
CA ILE A 50 5.28 -13.93 1.97
C ILE A 50 6.10 -13.66 3.23
N ARG A 51 5.85 -14.40 4.33
CA ARG A 51 6.64 -14.28 5.55
C ARG A 51 7.21 -15.63 6.00
N ASN A 52 6.33 -16.55 6.37
CA ASN A 52 6.72 -17.81 7.05
C ASN A 52 6.37 -19.07 6.26
N GLN A 53 5.34 -19.03 5.42
CA GLN A 53 4.88 -20.17 4.63
C GLN A 53 4.98 -19.80 3.15
N PRO A 54 5.37 -20.73 2.26
CA PRO A 54 5.48 -20.50 0.81
C PRO A 54 4.09 -20.50 0.13
N GLN A 55 3.08 -19.92 0.79
CA GLN A 55 1.74 -19.74 0.26
C GLN A 55 1.45 -18.25 0.12
N VAL A 56 0.79 -17.90 -0.97
CA VAL A 56 0.37 -16.53 -1.28
C VAL A 56 -1.14 -16.49 -1.40
N MET A 57 -1.76 -15.56 -0.69
CA MET A 57 -3.19 -15.26 -0.81
C MET A 57 -3.36 -13.81 -1.22
N ALA A 58 -4.15 -13.58 -2.27
CA ALA A 58 -4.43 -12.25 -2.79
C ALA A 58 -5.87 -12.19 -3.31
N ARG A 59 -6.45 -10.98 -3.31
CA ARG A 59 -7.75 -10.73 -3.93
C ARG A 59 -7.54 -10.57 -5.43
N ILE A 60 -8.23 -11.38 -6.23
CA ILE A 60 -8.04 -11.44 -7.70
C ILE A 60 -9.15 -10.67 -8.43
N GLY A 61 -10.37 -10.60 -7.88
CA GLY A 61 -11.48 -9.89 -8.51
C GLY A 61 -12.80 -10.00 -7.75
N THR A 62 -13.89 -9.68 -8.43
CA THR A 62 -15.29 -9.93 -8.02
C THR A 62 -15.94 -10.91 -9.00
N GLU A 63 -17.03 -11.55 -8.58
CA GLU A 63 -17.73 -12.57 -9.39
C GLU A 63 -18.27 -12.01 -10.71
N ASP A 64 -18.49 -10.70 -10.80
CA ASP A 64 -18.98 -10.00 -11.99
C ASP A 64 -17.92 -9.81 -13.10
N MET A 65 -16.66 -10.16 -12.86
CA MET A 65 -15.62 -10.04 -13.87
C MET A 65 -15.73 -11.17 -14.91
N SER A 66 -15.67 -10.81 -16.20
CA SER A 66 -15.58 -11.79 -17.29
C SER A 66 -14.34 -12.68 -17.10
N PRO A 67 -14.45 -14.00 -17.35
CA PRO A 67 -13.31 -14.92 -17.33
C PRO A 67 -12.20 -14.54 -18.31
#